data_AF-A0A941WTY3-F1
#
_entry.id   AF-A0A941WTY3-F1
#
_cell.length_a   1.000
_cell.length_b   1.000
_cell.length_c   1.000
_cell.angle_alpha   90.00
_cell.angle_beta   90.00
_cell.angle_gamma   90.00
#
_symmetry.space_group_name_H-M   'P 1'
#
loop_
_entity.id
_entity.type
_entity.pdbx_description
1 polymer ?
#
loop_
_entity_poly.entity_id
_entity_poly.type
_entity_poly.pdbx_seq_one_letter_code
_entity_poly.pdbx_strand_id
1 'polypeptide(L)' 'STRWRTVCDQKNRVYYFEPTLAMETFRVDLAKIDFGKGTPERVLKLVGGRIYTGNATAEFRRSDKPFVFLFGV' A
#
# COMPACT_ATOMS: atom_id res chain seq x y z
N SER A 1 -15.37 -15.08 3.40
CA SER A 1 -14.93 -14.96 2.00
C SER A 1 -13.60 -14.21 1.95
N THR A 2 -12.77 -14.47 0.94
CA THR A 2 -11.52 -13.73 0.71
C THR A 2 -11.82 -12.29 0.29
N ARG A 3 -11.13 -11.31 0.88
CA ARG A 3 -11.35 -9.88 0.62
C ARG A 3 -10.27 -9.24 -0.25
N TRP A 4 -9.06 -9.76 -0.18
CA TRP A 4 -7.91 -9.31 -0.96
C TRP A 4 -6.80 -10.35 -0.89
N ARG A 5 -5.83 -10.24 -1.79
CA ARG A 5 -4.64 -11.09 -1.92
C ARG A 5 -3.40 -10.21 -2.06
N THR A 6 -2.26 -10.71 -1.60
CA THR A 6 -0.95 -10.06 -1.78
C THR A 6 0.11 -11.06 -2.18
N VAL A 7 1.07 -10.59 -2.98
CA VAL A 7 2.28 -11.32 -3.35
C VAL A 7 3.49 -10.44 -3.08
N CYS A 8 4.52 -10.98 -2.44
CA CYS A 8 5.76 -10.28 -2.15
C CYS A 8 6.89 -10.84 -3.01
N ASP A 9 7.33 -10.08 -4.01
CA ASP A 9 8.59 -10.36 -4.70
C ASP A 9 9.74 -9.84 -3.82
N GLN A 10 10.27 -10.74 -3.00
CA GLN A 10 11.31 -10.41 -2.03
C GLN A 10 12.63 -10.01 -2.69
N LYS A 11 12.95 -10.57 -3.86
CA LYS A 11 14.20 -10.32 -4.59
C LYS A 11 14.21 -8.91 -5.18
N ASN A 12 13.12 -8.53 -5.85
CA ASN A 12 13.03 -7.23 -6.51
C ASN A 12 12.40 -6.15 -5.60
N ARG A 13 11.99 -6.51 -4.38
CA ARG A 13 11.34 -5.65 -3.39
C ARG A 13 10.06 -5.01 -3.95
N VAL A 14 9.20 -5.84 -4.54
CA VAL A 14 7.91 -5.40 -5.08
C VAL A 14 6.77 -6.06 -4.31
N TYR A 15 5.80 -5.25 -3.88
CA TYR A 15 4.61 -5.71 -3.17
C TYR A 15 3.37 -5.57 -4.07
N TYR A 16 2.72 -6.68 -4.38
CA TYR A 16 1.51 -6.72 -5.20
C TYR A 16 0.28 -6.82 -4.29
N PHE A 17 -0.78 -6.10 -4.64
CA PHE A 17 -2.06 -6.11 -3.94
C PHE A 17 -3.20 -6.24 -4.93
N GLU A 18 -4.12 -7.15 -4.66
CA GLU A 18 -5.32 -7.38 -5.44
C GLU A 18 -6.56 -7.43 -4.52
N PRO A 19 -7.49 -6.47 -4.62
CA PRO A 19 -8.79 -6.55 -3.97
C PRO A 19 -9.72 -7.53 -4.70
N THR A 20 -10.41 -8.43 -4.00
CA THR A 20 -11.29 -9.43 -4.67
C THR A 20 -12.59 -8.83 -5.23
N LEU A 21 -12.95 -7.62 -4.80
CA LEU A 21 -14.14 -6.89 -5.26
C LEU A 21 -13.85 -5.89 -6.37
N ALA A 22 -12.57 -5.65 -6.71
CA ALA A 22 -12.19 -4.80 -7.83
C ALA A 22 -11.44 -5.64 -8.87
N MET A 23 -11.56 -5.28 -10.15
CA MET A 23 -10.92 -6.05 -11.24
C MET A 23 -9.43 -5.74 -11.38
N GLU A 24 -8.95 -4.65 -10.77
CA GLU A 24 -7.60 -4.12 -10.98
C GLU A 24 -6.64 -4.56 -9.87
N THR A 25 -5.48 -5.09 -10.28
CA THR A 25 -4.32 -5.33 -9.41
C THR A 25 -3.34 -4.18 -9.52
N PHE A 26 -2.67 -3.83 -8.43
CA PHE A 26 -1.56 -2.89 -8.47
C PHE A 26 -0.34 -3.41 -7.70
N ARG A 27 0.80 -2.78 -7.96
CA ARG A 27 2.07 -3.06 -7.30
C ARG A 27 2.69 -1.80 -6.72
N VAL A 28 3.49 -2.00 -5.69
CA VAL A 28 4.33 -0.99 -5.05
C VAL A 28 5.78 -1.45 -5.18
N ASP A 29 6.60 -0.59 -5.76
CA ASP A 29 8.03 -0.77 -5.95
C ASP A 29 8.76 -0.15 -4.75
N LEU A 30 9.12 -0.98 -3.78
CA LEU A 30 9.72 -0.51 -2.53
C LEU A 30 11.12 0.07 -2.75
N ALA A 31 11.80 -0.29 -3.84
CA ALA A 31 13.10 0.28 -4.18
C ALA A 31 13.00 1.76 -4.60
N LYS A 32 11.81 2.24 -4.96
CA LYS A 32 11.53 3.65 -5.33
C LYS A 32 10.97 4.48 -4.17
N ILE A 33 10.87 3.90 -2.97
CA ILE A 33 10.40 4.59 -1.77
C ILE A 33 11.61 4.92 -0.89
N ASP A 34 11.73 6.19 -0.52
CA ASP A 34 12.71 6.63 0.47
C ASP A 34 12.21 6.29 1.88
N PHE A 35 12.95 5.39 2.55
CA PHE A 35 12.77 4.96 3.94
C PHE A 35 13.86 5.53 4.86
N GLY A 36 14.62 6.52 4.41
CA GLY A 36 15.65 7.19 5.21
C GLY A 36 15.09 7.79 6.49
N LYS A 37 15.96 7.95 7.50
CA LYS A 37 15.58 8.58 8.78
C LYS A 37 15.05 10.00 8.53
N GLY A 38 13.91 10.32 9.15
CA GLY A 38 13.26 11.64 9.01
C GLY A 38 12.31 11.76 7.82
N THR A 39 12.19 10.72 6.98
CA THR A 39 11.14 10.68 5.95
C THR A 39 9.76 10.57 6.62
N PRO A 40 8.76 11.35 6.19
CA PRO A 40 7.43 11.28 6.79
C PRO A 40 6.71 10.00 6.39
N GLU A 41 5.79 9.55 7.25
CA GLU A 41 4.91 8.43 6.94
C GLU A 41 4.03 8.74 5.73
N ARG A 42 3.78 7.71 4.93
CA ARG A 42 2.95 7.79 3.72
C ARG A 42 1.88 6.73 3.75
N VAL A 43 0.72 7.04 3.17
CA VAL A 43 -0.43 6.15 3.08
C VAL A 43 -0.96 6.09 1.66
N LEU A 44 -1.31 4.89 1.22
CA LEU A 44 -2.12 4.66 0.03
C LEU A 44 -3.54 4.30 0.50
N LYS A 45 -4.45 5.28 0.48
CA LYS A 45 -5.84 5.06 0.92
C LYS A 45 -6.60 4.24 -0.12
N LEU A 46 -7.07 3.05 0.26
CA LEU A 46 -7.89 2.17 -0.62
C LEU A 46 -9.40 2.38 -0.45
N VAL A 47 -9.81 3.14 0.57
CA VAL A 47 -11.22 3.43 0.85
C VAL A 47 -11.72 4.62 0.03
N GLY A 48 -13.05 4.78 -0.07
CA GLY A 48 -13.68 5.91 -0.75
C GLY A 48 -13.73 5.77 -2.28
N GLY A 49 -13.82 4.54 -2.79
CA GLY A 49 -13.95 4.28 -4.23
C GLY A 49 -12.68 4.49 -5.05
N ARG A 50 -11.51 4.56 -4.40
CA ARG A 50 -10.23 4.74 -5.09
C ARG A 50 -9.78 3.43 -5.71
N ILE A 51 -9.49 3.45 -7.00
CA ILE A 51 -8.98 2.30 -7.76
C ILE A 51 -7.57 2.62 -8.22
N TYR A 52 -6.66 1.65 -8.07
CA TYR A 52 -5.29 1.74 -8.52
C TYR A 52 -5.02 0.57 -9.47
N THR A 53 -4.22 0.82 -10.52
CA THR A 53 -3.81 -0.19 -11.48
C THR A 53 -2.33 -0.01 -11.81
N GLY A 54 -1.65 -1.10 -12.19
CA GLY A 54 -0.24 -1.05 -12.55
C GLY A 54 0.65 -0.65 -11.36
N ASN A 55 1.52 0.35 -11.54
CA ASN A 55 2.45 0.79 -10.50
C ASN A 55 1.89 1.97 -9.69
N ALA A 56 1.50 1.71 -8.44
CA ALA A 56 0.90 2.71 -7.54
C ALA A 56 1.93 3.41 -6.62
N THR A 57 3.24 3.23 -6.84
CA THR A 57 4.28 3.75 -5.93
C THR A 57 4.22 5.27 -5.76
N ALA A 58 3.95 6.01 -6.84
CA ALA A 58 3.83 7.46 -6.82
C ALA A 58 2.49 7.94 -6.22
N GLU A 59 1.54 7.04 -5.96
CA GLU A 59 0.21 7.37 -5.44
C GLU A 59 0.13 7.48 -3.92
N PHE A 60 1.22 7.11 -3.23
CA PHE A 60 1.35 7.36 -1.81
C PHE A 60 1.29 8.86 -1.52
N ARG A 61 0.56 9.23 -0.48
CA ARG A 61 0.47 10.61 0.01
C ARG A 61 0.96 10.66 1.45
N ARG A 62 1.50 11.80 1.87
CA ARG A 62 1.86 12.04 3.27
C ARG A 62 0.65 11.72 4.15
N SER A 63 0.86 10.96 5.22
CA SER A 63 -0.20 10.72 6.19
C SER A 63 -0.39 11.95 7.08
N ASP A 64 -1.64 12.34 7.35
CA ASP A 64 -1.94 13.40 8.32
C ASP A 64 -1.52 12.99 9.74
N LYS A 65 -1.71 11.71 10.06
CA LYS A 65 -1.22 11.03 11.27
C LYS A 65 -1.04 9.53 10.98
N PRO A 66 -0.08 8.84 11.61
CA PRO A 66 -0.05 7.37 11.62
C PRO A 66 -1.34 6.82 12.22
N PHE A 67 -1.77 5.64 11.78
CA PHE A 67 -2.90 4.98 12.43
C PHE A 67 -2.49 4.58 13.86
N VAL A 68 -3.45 4.66 14.78
CA VAL A 68 -3.23 4.29 16.18
C VAL A 68 -3.52 2.81 16.32
N PHE A 69 -2.58 2.06 16.89
CA PHE A 69 -2.83 0.67 17.26
C PHE A 69 -3.86 0.62 18.39
N LEU A 70 -4.81 -0.31 18.27
CA LEU A 70 -5.73 -0.60 19.36
C LEU A 70 -5.01 -1.55 20.35
N PHE A 71 -4.78 -1.09 21.58
CA PHE A 71 -4.25 -1.90 22.67
C PHE A 71 -5.35 -2.13 23.70
N GLY A 72 -5.59 -3.40 24.10
CA GLY A 72 -6.50 -3.74 25.21
C GLY A 72 -7.96 -4.01 24.81
N VAL A 73 -8.20 -5.13 24.11
CA VAL A 73 -9.43 -5.92 24.32
C VAL A 73 -9.17 -6.88 25.47
#